data_AF-A0A4R3FZT9-F1
#
_entry.id   AF-A0A4R3FZT9-F1
#
_cell.length_a   1.000
_cell.length_b   1.000
_cell.length_c   1.000
_cell.angle_alpha   90.00
_cell.angle_beta   90.00
_cell.angle_gamma   90.00
#
_symmetry.space_group_name_H-M   'P 1'
#
loop_
_entity.id
_entity.type
_entity.pdbx_description
1 polymer ?
#
loop_
_entity_poly.entity_id
_entity_poly.type
_entity_poly.pdbx_seq_one_letter_code
_entity_poly.pdbx_strand_id
1 'polypeptide(L)' 'MDAGPVKSDGGSSSYYKIPKGCTDLLDLIEHKKMEFGIGNIFKACYRLGEKDGTDHSYDLKKIIFFAERELARLA' A
#
# COMPACT_ATOMS: atom_id res chain seq x y z
N MET A 1 0.57 -14.18 16.62
CA MET A 1 -0.79 -14.68 16.37
C MET A 1 -1.42 -13.68 15.41
N ASP A 2 -1.51 -14.01 14.13
CA ASP A 2 -2.19 -13.14 13.18
C ASP A 2 -3.68 -13.19 13.46
N ALA A 3 -4.24 -12.07 13.91
CA ALA A 3 -5.67 -11.95 14.11
C ALA A 3 -6.36 -12.19 12.76
N GLY A 4 -7.34 -13.08 12.74
CA GLY A 4 -8.14 -13.35 11.55
C GLY A 4 -8.86 -12.09 11.02
N PRO A 5 -9.53 -12.20 9.87
CA PRO A 5 -10.18 -11.07 9.21
C PRO A 5 -11.08 -10.29 10.18
N VAL A 6 -10.94 -8.96 10.20
CA VAL A 6 -11.77 -8.08 11.03
C VAL A 6 -13.15 -7.98 10.39
N LYS A 7 -14.20 -8.34 11.16
CA LYS A 7 -15.59 -8.13 10.73
C LYS A 7 -15.85 -6.63 10.59
N SER A 8 -16.22 -6.18 9.39
CA SER A 8 -16.52 -4.79 9.04
C SER A 8 -17.94 -4.68 8.49
N ASP A 9 -18.62 -3.57 8.77
CA ASP A 9 -19.92 -3.20 8.20
C ASP A 9 -19.80 -2.28 6.98
N GLY A 10 -18.58 -2.11 6.46
CA GLY A 10 -18.25 -1.17 5.38
C GLY A 10 -17.86 0.22 5.87
N GLY A 11 -17.99 0.50 7.18
CA GLY A 11 -17.53 1.73 7.81
C GLY A 11 -16.04 1.72 8.15
N SER A 12 -15.60 2.79 8.82
CA SER A 12 -14.23 2.88 9.32
C SER A 12 -13.97 1.81 10.38
N SER A 13 -12.91 1.04 10.21
CA SER A 13 -12.54 -0.09 11.05
C SER A 13 -11.15 0.13 11.69
N SER A 14 -10.81 -0.68 12.69
CA SER A 14 -9.52 -0.57 13.39
C SER A 14 -8.31 -0.65 12.46
N TYR A 15 -8.40 -1.37 11.34
CA TYR A 15 -7.30 -1.50 10.38
C TYR A 15 -7.01 -0.24 9.55
N TYR A 16 -7.88 0.79 9.57
CA TYR A 16 -7.62 2.10 8.97
C TYR A 16 -6.97 3.10 9.93
N LYS A 17 -6.93 2.80 11.24
CA LYS A 17 -6.30 3.70 12.21
C LYS A 17 -4.78 3.72 11.99
N ILE A 18 -4.22 4.93 11.92
CA ILE A 18 -2.77 5.14 11.87
C ILE A 18 -2.20 4.82 13.27
N PRO A 19 -1.21 3.92 13.38
CA PRO A 19 -0.59 3.61 14.66
C PRO A 19 0.09 4.84 15.26
N LYS A 20 0.08 4.92 16.60
CA LYS A 20 0.76 6.01 17.31
C LYS A 20 2.25 6.00 16.96
N GLY A 21 2.78 7.16 16.58
CA GLY A 21 4.21 7.33 16.25
C GLY A 21 4.53 7.15 14.77
N CYS A 22 3.60 6.66 13.93
CA CYS A 22 3.76 6.71 12.49
C CYS A 22 3.53 8.15 12.00
N THR A 23 4.48 8.66 11.23
CA THR A 23 4.51 10.01 10.70
C THR A 23 4.52 10.06 9.17
N ASP A 24 4.94 8.97 8.52
CA ASP A 24 4.96 8.87 7.07
C ASP A 24 4.52 7.48 6.54
N LEU A 25 4.57 7.30 5.23
CA LEU A 25 4.20 6.03 4.58
C LEU A 25 5.20 4.91 4.85
N LEU A 26 6.48 5.22 5.10
CA LEU A 26 7.49 4.20 5.38
C LEU A 26 7.19 3.55 6.73
N ASP A 27 6.82 4.34 7.74
CA ASP A 27 6.38 3.83 9.04
C ASP A 27 5.21 2.84 8.88
N LEU A 28 4.26 3.15 7.99
CA LEU A 28 3.11 2.28 7.71
C LEU A 28 3.48 1.01 6.93
N ILE A 29 4.42 1.11 5.99
CA ILE A 29 4.97 -0.03 5.24
C ILE A 29 5.64 -1.02 6.19
N GLU A 30 6.47 -0.51 7.10
CA GLU A 30 7.16 -1.32 8.12
C GLU A 30 6.17 -1.91 9.12
N HIS A 31 5.23 -1.11 9.64
CA HIS A 31 4.21 -1.57 10.58
C HIS A 31 3.37 -2.71 10.00
N LYS A 32 3.00 -2.62 8.72
CA LYS A 32 2.23 -3.65 8.01
C LYS A 32 3.10 -4.77 7.42
N LYS A 33 4.42 -4.70 7.57
CA LYS A 33 5.40 -5.64 7.01
C LYS A 33 5.17 -5.87 5.50
N MET A 34 4.94 -4.79 4.76
CA MET A 34 4.68 -4.89 3.33
C MET A 34 5.95 -5.32 2.59
N GLU A 35 5.81 -6.27 1.69
CA GLU A 35 6.86 -6.63 0.74
C GLU A 35 7.21 -5.43 -0.16
N PHE A 36 8.42 -5.46 -0.75
CA PHE A 36 8.94 -4.34 -1.54
C PHE A 36 7.98 -3.89 -2.66
N GLY A 37 7.32 -4.84 -3.35
CA GLY A 37 6.35 -4.52 -4.40
C GLY A 37 5.09 -3.86 -3.83
N ILE A 38 4.52 -4.42 -2.78
CA ILE A 38 3.33 -3.89 -2.09
C ILE A 38 3.59 -2.49 -1.53
N GLY A 39 4.74 -2.25 -0.90
CA GLY A 39 5.10 -0.92 -0.41
C GLY A 39 5.24 0.11 -1.55
N ASN A 40 5.74 -0.30 -2.71
CA ASN A 40 5.81 0.58 -3.89
C ASN A 40 4.44 0.89 -4.48
N ILE A 41 3.53 -0.09 -4.50
CA ILE A 41 2.12 0.12 -4.88
C ILE A 41 1.48 1.14 -3.94
N PHE A 42 1.63 0.96 -2.62
CA PHE A 42 1.06 1.87 -1.62
C PHE A 42 1.55 3.31 -1.81
N LYS A 43 2.86 3.51 -2.00
CA LYS A 43 3.44 4.84 -2.28
C LYS A 43 2.91 5.45 -3.58
N ALA A 44 2.75 4.64 -4.63
CA ALA A 44 2.23 5.12 -5.92
C ALA A 44 0.76 5.53 -5.83
N CYS A 45 -0.05 4.77 -5.08
CA CYS A 45 -1.45 5.14 -4.81
C CYS A 45 -1.56 6.45 -4.02
N TYR A 46 -0.73 6.64 -3.00
CA TYR A 46 -0.82 7.83 -2.14
C TYR A 46 -0.47 9.13 -2.89
N ARG A 47 0.59 9.10 -3.72
CA ARG A 47 1.14 10.29 -4.38
C ARG A 47 0.62 10.52 -5.80
N LEU A 48 -0.45 9.83 -6.21
CA LEU A 48 -0.87 9.70 -7.61
C LEU A 48 -0.89 11.06 -8.33
N GLY A 49 0.03 11.26 -9.27
CA GLY A 49 0.12 12.50 -10.06
C GLY A 49 0.77 13.71 -9.34
N GLU A 50 1.25 13.55 -8.11
CA GLU A 50 1.90 14.60 -7.32
C GLU A 50 3.42 14.64 -7.48
N LYS A 51 4.03 13.57 -7.98
CA LYS A 51 5.48 13.49 -8.14
C LYS A 51 5.93 14.27 -9.40
N ASP A 52 6.81 15.24 -9.19
CA ASP A 52 7.44 15.99 -10.27
C ASP A 52 8.12 15.09 -11.32
N GLY A 53 8.02 15.51 -12.58
CA GLY A 53 8.51 14.77 -13.75
C GLY A 53 7.75 13.48 -14.06
N THR A 54 6.60 13.23 -13.45
CA THR A 54 5.73 12.07 -13.75
C THR A 54 4.27 12.49 -13.88
N ASP A 55 3.47 11.65 -14.52
CA ASP A 55 2.03 11.84 -14.67
C ASP A 55 1.25 10.70 -13.98
N HIS A 56 -0.08 10.81 -13.99
CA HIS A 56 -0.94 9.75 -13.46
C HIS A 56 -0.69 8.41 -14.17
N SER A 57 -0.38 8.43 -15.47
CA SER A 57 -0.13 7.20 -16.24
C SER A 57 1.13 6.48 -15.76
N TYR A 58 2.16 7.20 -15.35
CA TYR A 58 3.40 6.66 -14.81
C TYR A 58 3.16 5.91 -13.49
N ASP A 59 2.45 6.52 -12.53
CA ASP A 59 2.17 5.85 -11.26
C ASP A 59 1.24 4.64 -11.45
N LEU A 60 0.26 4.72 -12.36
CA LEU A 60 -0.59 3.57 -12.73
C LEU A 60 0.22 2.42 -13.35
N LYS A 61 1.13 2.70 -14.29
CA LYS A 61 2.04 1.70 -14.88
C LYS A 61 2.93 1.07 -13.81
N LYS A 62 3.41 1.86 -12.85
CA LYS A 62 4.19 1.36 -11.71
C LYS A 62 3.37 0.41 -10.84
N ILE A 63 2.11 0.75 -10.55
CA ILE A 63 1.19 -0.13 -9.80
C ILE A 63 1.00 -1.46 -10.53
N ILE A 64 0.68 -1.41 -11.83
CA ILE A 64 0.49 -2.61 -12.67
C ILE A 64 1.74 -3.49 -12.64
N PHE A 65 2.93 -2.91 -12.89
CA PHE A 65 4.20 -3.64 -12.89
C PHE A 65 4.45 -4.41 -11.59
N PHE A 66 4.24 -3.77 -10.44
CA PHE A 66 4.46 -4.44 -9.16
C PHE A 66 3.35 -5.45 -8.85
N ALA A 67 2.10 -5.17 -9.21
CA ALA A 67 0.99 -6.10 -8.99
C ALA A 67 1.15 -7.40 -9.79
N GLU A 68 1.55 -7.31 -11.06
CA GLU A 68 1.84 -8.47 -11.91
C GLU A 68 2.97 -9.33 -11.33
N ARG A 69 4.03 -8.70 -10.79
CA ARG A 69 5.13 -9.41 -10.16
C ARG A 69 4.73 -10.12 -8.87
N GLU A 70 3.90 -9.49 -8.03
CA GLU A 70 3.39 -10.14 -6.82
C GLU A 70 2.45 -11.30 -7.15
N LEU A 71 1.60 -11.15 -8.19
CA LEU A 71 0.76 -12.24 -8.65
C LEU A 71 1.60 -13.43 -9.15
N ALA A 72 2.66 -13.17 -9.91
CA ALA A 72 3.58 -14.21 -10.40
C ALA A 72 4.33 -14.94 -9.29
N ARG A 73 4.51 -14.34 -8.09
CA ARG A 73 5.12 -15.02 -6.93
C ARG A 73 4.19 -16.01 -6.23
N LEU A 74 2.88 -15.84 -6.41
CA LEU A 74 1.86 -16.69 -5.78
C LEU A 74 1.50 -17.92 -6.62
N ALA A 75 1.94 -17.95 -7.89
CA ALA A 75 1.78 -19.07 -8.81
C ALA A 75 2.90 -20.11 -8.62
#